data_AF-A0A7S2U1Q6-F1
#
_entry.id   AF-A0A7S2U1Q6-F1
#
_cell.length_a   1.000
_cell.length_b   1.000
_cell.length_c   1.000
_cell.angle_alpha   90.00
_cell.angle_beta   90.00
_cell.angle_gamma   90.00
#
_symmetry.space_group_name_H-M   'P 1'
#
loop_
_entity.id
_entity.type
_entity.pdbx_description
1 polymer ?
#
loop_
_entity_poly.entity_id
_entity_poly.type
_entity_poly.pdbx_seq_one_letter_code
_entity_poly.pdbx_strand_id
1 'polypeptide(L)'
;RLATLGAQLVEIKDQKQKGPVHVDPDTAPCVDGMEPIVFFRGDKKATASMMGQVPDGAAKISGVFNKKSQYHFFIEPQSATAIPDEDGGLVVNLACQGIAHPHKVIASYLGLPRGNVVINTRRLGGGFGGKVSRQIPSALVASICATKLKRPVRFVMDRETDMAINGGRQGMKSK
;
A
#
# COMPACT_ATOMS: atom_id res chain seq x y z
N ARG A 1 -15.96 -12.50 14.90
CA ARG A 1 -16.14 -12.23 16.34
C ARG A 1 -15.16 -13.04 17.20
N LEU A 2 -15.20 -14.37 17.25
CA LEU A 2 -14.22 -15.14 18.05
C LEU A 2 -12.76 -14.90 17.64
N ALA A 3 -12.47 -14.85 16.33
CA ALA A 3 -11.11 -14.52 15.85
C ALA A 3 -10.63 -13.14 16.31
N THR A 4 -11.52 -12.13 16.29
CA THR A 4 -11.23 -10.77 16.76
C THR A 4 -10.96 -10.74 18.27
N LEU A 5 -11.78 -11.43 19.06
CA LEU A 5 -11.58 -11.54 20.50
C LEU A 5 -10.26 -12.26 20.81
N GLY A 6 -9.96 -13.35 20.11
CA GLY A 6 -8.69 -14.07 20.25
C GLY A 6 -7.48 -13.18 19.92
N ALA A 7 -7.58 -12.34 18.88
CA ALA A 7 -6.52 -11.40 18.53
C ALA A 7 -6.30 -10.30 19.61
N GLN A 8 -7.36 -9.86 20.30
CA GLN A 8 -7.26 -8.87 21.39
C GLN A 8 -6.57 -9.40 22.65
N LEU A 9 -6.56 -10.72 22.85
CA LEU A 9 -5.91 -11.37 23.99
C LEU A 9 -4.40 -11.56 23.78
N VAL A 10 -3.87 -11.26 22.59
CA VAL A 10 -2.44 -11.41 22.29
C VAL A 10 -1.67 -10.25 22.92
N GLU A 11 -0.79 -10.58 23.86
CA GLU A 11 0.15 -9.61 24.44
C GLU A 11 1.39 -9.46 23.56
N ILE A 12 1.67 -8.21 23.17
CA ILE A 12 2.85 -7.84 22.40
C ILE A 12 3.78 -7.03 23.30
N LYS A 13 5.04 -7.46 23.39
CA LYS A 13 6.09 -6.75 24.13
C LYS A 13 6.93 -5.93 23.16
N ASP A 14 6.70 -4.62 23.16
CA ASP A 14 7.45 -3.70 22.30
C ASP A 14 8.65 -3.10 23.02
N GLN A 15 9.76 -2.99 22.30
CA GLN A 15 10.92 -2.21 22.73
C GLN A 15 11.02 -0.96 21.87
N LYS A 16 10.99 0.22 22.49
CA LYS A 16 11.18 1.48 21.77
C LYS A 16 12.59 1.51 21.19
N GLN A 17 12.68 1.65 19.87
CA GLN A 17 13.95 1.94 19.23
C GLN A 17 14.47 3.31 19.71
N LYS A 18 15.78 3.38 19.97
CA LYS A 18 16.48 4.64 20.23
C LYS A 18 16.80 5.29 18.88
N GLY A 19 16.13 6.39 18.57
CA GLY A 19 16.33 7.16 17.33
C GLY A 19 15.16 8.09 17.06
N PRO A 20 15.32 9.05 16.13
CA PRO A 20 14.22 9.93 15.72
C PRO A 20 13.15 9.13 14.98
N VAL A 21 11.89 9.28 15.40
CA VAL A 21 10.73 8.77 14.64
C VAL A 21 10.22 9.90 13.77
N HIS A 22 10.41 9.76 12.46
CA HIS A 22 9.97 10.75 11.48
C HIS A 22 8.52 10.49 11.11
N VAL A 23 7.63 11.37 11.56
CA VAL A 23 6.20 11.36 11.19
C VAL A 23 5.89 12.47 10.19
N ASP A 24 6.52 13.63 10.37
CA ASP A 24 6.31 14.78 9.50
C ASP A 24 7.20 14.72 8.25
N PRO A 25 6.64 14.95 7.05
CA PRO A 25 7.42 14.95 5.81
C PRO A 25 8.46 16.08 5.75
N ASP A 26 8.28 17.15 6.53
CA ASP A 26 9.29 18.23 6.65
C ASP A 26 10.49 17.83 7.52
N THR A 27 10.31 16.89 8.46
CA THR A 27 11.38 16.41 9.36
C THR A 27 11.97 15.09 8.89
N ALA A 28 11.28 14.38 8.00
CA ALA A 28 11.78 13.17 7.37
C ALA A 28 12.91 13.51 6.39
N PRO A 29 14.07 12.84 6.48
CA PRO A 29 15.08 12.96 5.44
C PRO A 29 14.49 12.48 4.10
N CYS A 30 15.00 13.02 2.99
CA CYS A 30 14.81 12.35 1.70
C CYS A 30 15.27 10.90 1.85
N VAL A 31 14.50 9.96 1.30
CA VAL A 31 14.82 8.52 1.41
C VAL A 31 16.29 8.32 1.03
N ASP A 32 17.05 7.65 1.90
CA ASP A 32 18.51 7.55 1.79
C ASP A 32 18.95 7.19 0.36
N GLY A 33 19.75 8.07 -0.26
CA GLY A 33 20.33 7.87 -1.59
C GLY A 33 19.46 8.28 -2.79
N MET A 34 18.29 8.89 -2.60
CA MET A 34 17.47 9.40 -3.71
C MET A 34 17.68 10.90 -3.93
N GLU A 35 18.27 11.27 -5.07
CA GLU A 35 18.35 12.66 -5.50
C GLU A 35 16.97 13.21 -5.89
N PRO A 36 16.72 14.53 -5.71
CA PRO A 36 15.48 15.14 -6.15
C PRO A 36 15.32 15.01 -7.67
N ILE A 37 14.14 14.55 -8.10
CA ILE A 37 13.79 14.50 -9.52
C ILE A 37 13.55 15.95 -10.00
N VAL A 38 14.47 16.49 -10.80
CA VAL A 38 14.38 17.84 -11.35
C VAL A 38 14.04 17.77 -12.84
N PHE A 39 12.91 18.35 -13.21
CA PHE A 39 12.54 18.58 -14.60
C PHE A 39 12.88 20.02 -15.00
N PHE A 40 13.50 20.20 -16.16
CA PHE A 40 13.78 21.52 -16.74
C PHE A 40 13.42 21.51 -18.23
N ARG A 41 13.10 22.69 -18.76
CA ARG A 41 12.86 22.90 -20.18
C ARG A 41 13.96 23.83 -20.72
N GLY A 42 14.58 23.47 -21.85
CA GLY A 42 15.70 24.22 -22.43
C GLY A 42 17.06 23.85 -21.81
N ASP A 43 18.04 24.76 -21.91
CA ASP A 43 19.37 24.55 -21.34
C ASP A 43 19.35 24.72 -19.81
N LYS A 44 19.75 23.66 -19.09
CA LYS A 44 19.82 23.62 -17.63
C LYS A 44 20.59 24.80 -17.03
N LYS A 45 21.70 25.23 -17.64
CA LYS A 45 22.53 26.33 -17.11
C LYS A 45 21.86 27.69 -17.31
N ALA A 46 21.25 27.92 -18.47
CA ALA A 46 20.55 29.15 -18.79
C ALA A 46 19.24 29.29 -17.98
N THR A 47 18.51 28.19 -17.78
CA THR A 47 17.29 28.19 -16.95
C THR A 47 17.62 28.40 -15.47
N ALA A 48 18.75 27.88 -15.00
CA ALA A 48 19.22 28.13 -13.63
C ALA A 48 19.66 29.58 -13.40
N SER A 49 20.27 30.25 -14.40
CA SER A 49 20.68 31.66 -14.29
C SER A 49 19.52 32.65 -14.40
N MET A 50 18.42 32.26 -15.05
CA MET A 50 17.19 33.07 -15.21
C MET A 50 16.16 32.81 -14.11
N MET A 51 16.36 31.81 -13.26
CA MET A 51 15.44 31.44 -12.18
C MET A 51 15.23 32.62 -11.21
N GLY A 52 14.03 33.19 -11.21
CA GLY A 52 13.66 34.30 -10.33
C GLY A 52 13.84 35.70 -10.93
N GLN A 53 14.32 35.82 -12.17
CA GLN A 53 14.25 37.07 -12.93
C GLN A 53 12.84 37.23 -13.47
N VAL A 54 12.26 38.42 -13.26
CA VAL A 54 10.91 38.76 -13.70
C VAL A 54 11.05 39.83 -14.78
N PRO A 55 10.45 39.66 -15.97
CA PRO A 55 10.46 40.68 -17.00
C PRO A 55 9.86 42.00 -16.50
N ASP A 56 10.31 43.11 -17.08
CA ASP A 56 9.76 44.42 -16.74
C ASP A 56 8.24 44.47 -16.98
N GLY A 57 7.51 44.94 -15.96
CA GLY A 57 6.05 44.98 -15.96
C GLY A 57 5.35 43.72 -15.44
N ALA A 58 6.08 42.67 -15.07
CA ALA A 58 5.52 41.45 -14.47
C ALA A 58 5.67 41.42 -12.94
N ALA A 59 4.73 40.74 -12.27
CA ALA A 59 4.71 40.58 -10.82
C ALA A 59 5.26 39.21 -10.40
N LYS A 60 6.11 39.19 -9.35
CA LYS A 60 6.56 37.95 -8.70
C LYS A 60 5.57 37.55 -7.61
N ILE A 61 5.06 36.32 -7.67
CA ILE A 61 4.23 35.73 -6.61
C ILE A 61 4.97 34.53 -6.04
N SER A 62 5.11 34.48 -4.72
CA SER A 62 5.66 33.34 -3.97
C SER A 62 4.67 32.90 -2.90
N GLY A 63 4.57 31.60 -2.66
CA GLY A 63 3.70 31.06 -1.62
C GLY A 63 3.94 29.58 -1.39
N VAL A 64 3.52 29.10 -0.22
CA VAL A 64 3.59 27.68 0.14
C VAL A 64 2.20 27.08 0.00
N PHE A 65 2.08 25.98 -0.73
CA PHE A 65 0.84 25.24 -0.89
C PHE A 65 0.94 23.89 -0.18
N ASN A 66 -0.01 23.60 0.71
CA ASN A 66 -0.08 22.36 1.47
C ASN A 66 -1.35 21.59 1.12
N LYS A 67 -1.20 20.32 0.75
CA LYS A 67 -2.29 19.37 0.51
C LYS A 67 -2.18 18.20 1.48
N LYS A 68 -3.25 17.92 2.22
CA LYS A 68 -3.32 16.80 3.16
C LYS A 68 -3.45 15.46 2.43
N SER A 69 -3.14 14.37 3.14
CA SER A 69 -3.37 13.00 2.68
C SER A 69 -4.85 12.69 2.55
N GLN A 70 -5.17 11.63 1.80
CA GLN A 70 -6.56 11.22 1.57
C GLN A 70 -6.68 9.69 1.52
N TYR A 71 -7.63 9.13 2.26
CA TYR A 71 -7.94 7.70 2.19
C TYR A 71 -8.67 7.33 0.89
N HIS A 72 -8.48 6.09 0.43
CA HIS A 72 -9.17 5.56 -0.75
C HIS A 72 -10.68 5.40 -0.53
N PHE A 73 -11.06 4.90 0.65
CA PHE A 73 -12.46 4.71 1.07
C PHE A 73 -13.32 3.90 0.07
N PHE A 74 -12.74 2.84 -0.50
CA PHE A 74 -13.50 1.87 -1.29
C PHE A 74 -14.60 1.21 -0.44
N ILE A 75 -15.80 1.00 -1.00
CA ILE A 75 -16.96 0.52 -0.23
C ILE A 75 -16.73 -0.91 0.27
N GLU A 76 -16.08 -1.75 -0.54
CA GLU A 76 -15.67 -3.09 -0.12
C GLU A 76 -14.25 -3.03 0.50
N PRO A 77 -14.06 -3.34 1.79
CA PRO A 77 -12.74 -3.45 2.41
C PRO A 77 -11.80 -4.43 1.70
N GLN A 78 -10.52 -4.47 2.10
CA GLN A 78 -9.67 -5.58 1.64
C GLN A 78 -10.26 -6.90 2.11
N SER A 79 -10.42 -7.81 1.16
CA SER A 79 -11.07 -9.10 1.35
C SER A 79 -10.32 -10.18 0.56
N ALA A 80 -10.16 -11.34 1.18
CA ALA A 80 -9.58 -12.52 0.56
C ALA A 80 -10.27 -13.78 1.07
N THR A 81 -10.55 -14.72 0.19
CA THR A 81 -11.02 -16.06 0.56
C THR A 81 -10.12 -17.07 -0.12
N ALA A 82 -9.38 -17.85 0.67
CA ALA A 82 -8.50 -18.90 0.20
C ALA A 82 -9.15 -20.27 0.43
N ILE A 83 -9.11 -21.12 -0.58
CA ILE A 83 -9.70 -22.46 -0.62
C ILE A 83 -8.55 -23.40 -0.97
N PRO A 84 -8.07 -24.20 -0.01
CA PRO A 84 -7.03 -25.18 -0.26
C PRO A 84 -7.63 -26.39 -1.00
N ASP A 85 -6.84 -26.97 -1.89
CA ASP A 85 -7.16 -28.20 -2.60
C ASP A 85 -6.55 -29.42 -1.90
N GLU A 86 -7.02 -30.62 -2.22
CA GLU A 86 -6.54 -31.88 -1.66
C GLU A 86 -5.09 -32.17 -2.08
N ASP A 87 -4.73 -31.82 -3.32
CA ASP A 87 -3.39 -31.98 -3.91
C ASP A 87 -2.39 -30.87 -3.50
N GLY A 88 -2.75 -30.06 -2.50
CA GLY A 88 -1.91 -28.94 -2.05
C GLY A 88 -1.95 -27.72 -2.96
N GLY A 89 -2.91 -27.67 -3.89
CA GLY A 89 -3.28 -26.48 -4.65
C GLY A 89 -3.97 -25.42 -3.79
N LEU A 90 -4.10 -24.21 -4.32
CA LEU A 90 -4.75 -23.10 -3.64
C LEU A 90 -5.51 -22.20 -4.61
N VAL A 91 -6.81 -22.04 -4.36
CA VAL A 91 -7.65 -21.07 -5.07
C VAL A 91 -7.92 -19.89 -4.15
N VAL A 92 -7.56 -18.68 -4.58
CA VAL A 92 -7.73 -17.45 -3.81
C VAL A 92 -8.67 -16.50 -4.54
N ASN A 93 -9.86 -16.30 -3.99
CA ASN A 93 -10.76 -15.23 -4.40
C ASN A 93 -10.32 -13.93 -3.72
N LEU A 94 -9.80 -12.98 -4.49
CA LEU A 94 -9.15 -11.79 -3.96
C LEU A 94 -9.77 -10.52 -4.54
N ALA A 95 -10.03 -9.53 -3.70
CA ALA A 95 -10.33 -8.19 -4.17
C ALA A 95 -9.02 -7.48 -4.57
N CYS A 96 -8.59 -7.65 -5.83
CA CYS A 96 -7.39 -6.99 -6.37
C CYS A 96 -7.62 -6.31 -7.73
N GLN A 97 -6.91 -5.21 -7.97
CA GLN A 97 -6.86 -4.54 -9.28
C GLN A 97 -5.85 -5.18 -10.25
N GLY A 98 -4.92 -5.98 -9.73
CA GLY A 98 -3.91 -6.67 -10.52
C GLY A 98 -3.52 -8.00 -9.88
N ILE A 99 -3.61 -9.08 -10.68
CA ILE A 99 -3.44 -10.46 -10.20
C ILE A 99 -1.97 -10.91 -10.21
N ALA A 100 -1.17 -10.43 -11.17
CA ALA A 100 0.19 -10.93 -11.39
C ALA A 100 1.09 -10.81 -10.15
N HIS A 101 0.98 -9.69 -9.43
CA HIS A 101 1.78 -9.44 -8.24
C HIS A 101 1.39 -10.33 -7.05
N PRO A 102 0.12 -10.36 -6.58
CA PRO A 102 -0.27 -11.26 -5.49
C PRO A 102 -0.07 -12.74 -5.86
N HIS A 103 -0.24 -13.14 -7.12
CA HIS A 103 0.04 -14.51 -7.57
C HIS A 103 1.48 -14.92 -7.34
N LYS A 104 2.43 -14.09 -7.78
CA LYS A 104 3.86 -14.28 -7.54
C LYS A 104 4.17 -14.34 -6.04
N VAL A 105 3.59 -13.44 -5.25
CA VAL A 105 3.87 -13.34 -3.81
C VAL A 105 3.34 -14.54 -3.04
N ILE A 106 2.09 -14.96 -3.27
CA ILE A 106 1.49 -16.12 -2.58
C ILE A 106 2.25 -17.40 -2.89
N ALA A 107 2.52 -17.67 -4.18
CA ALA A 107 3.27 -18.85 -4.59
C ALA A 107 4.66 -18.89 -3.93
N SER A 108 5.37 -17.75 -3.93
CA SER A 108 6.68 -17.64 -3.32
C SER A 108 6.65 -17.82 -1.80
N TYR A 109 5.65 -17.29 -1.10
CA TYR A 109 5.56 -17.38 0.37
C TYR A 109 5.18 -18.79 0.84
N LEU A 110 4.35 -19.50 0.08
CA LEU A 110 3.94 -20.87 0.41
C LEU A 110 4.89 -21.94 -0.13
N GLY A 111 5.90 -21.55 -0.92
CA GLY A 111 6.79 -22.50 -1.60
C GLY A 111 6.08 -23.35 -2.65
N LEU A 112 4.96 -22.87 -3.20
CA LEU A 112 4.15 -23.59 -4.19
C LEU A 112 4.58 -23.24 -5.62
N PRO A 113 4.53 -24.21 -6.55
CA PRO A 113 4.59 -23.90 -7.97
C PRO A 113 3.49 -22.91 -8.36
N ARG A 114 3.79 -21.97 -9.26
CA ARG A 114 2.81 -20.98 -9.73
C ARG A 114 1.55 -21.60 -10.36
N GLY A 115 1.68 -22.79 -10.96
CA GLY A 115 0.56 -23.54 -11.53
C GLY A 115 -0.43 -24.07 -10.48
N ASN A 116 0.01 -24.24 -9.24
CA ASN A 116 -0.82 -24.73 -8.14
C ASN A 116 -1.57 -23.61 -7.42
N VAL A 117 -1.36 -22.35 -7.81
CA VAL A 117 -2.04 -21.19 -7.23
C VAL A 117 -2.90 -20.53 -8.30
N VAL A 118 -4.21 -20.45 -8.04
CA VAL A 118 -5.17 -19.77 -8.89
C VAL A 118 -5.71 -18.56 -8.12
N ILE A 119 -5.69 -17.39 -8.74
CA ILE A 119 -6.31 -16.19 -8.17
C ILE A 119 -7.48 -15.76 -9.04
N ASN A 120 -8.64 -15.61 -8.42
CA ASN A 120 -9.86 -15.19 -9.07
C ASN A 120 -10.31 -13.82 -8.55
N THR A 121 -10.61 -12.92 -9.48
CA THR A 121 -11.25 -11.64 -9.18
C THR A 121 -12.35 -11.39 -10.21
N ARG A 122 -13.61 -11.47 -9.78
CA ARG A 122 -14.76 -11.24 -10.68
C ARG A 122 -15.17 -9.78 -10.77
N ARG A 123 -15.28 -9.11 -9.62
CA ARG A 123 -15.73 -7.72 -9.47
C ARG A 123 -15.11 -7.12 -8.22
N LEU A 124 -14.96 -5.80 -8.19
CA LEU A 124 -14.38 -5.05 -7.05
C LEU A 124 -15.36 -3.99 -6.59
N GLY A 125 -15.60 -3.88 -5.28
CA GLY A 125 -16.39 -2.80 -4.68
C GLY A 125 -15.60 -1.49 -4.52
N GLY A 126 -14.88 -1.08 -5.57
CA GLY A 126 -13.94 0.04 -5.56
C GLY A 126 -12.50 -0.36 -5.21
N GLY A 127 -11.54 0.42 -5.70
CA GLY A 127 -10.11 0.17 -5.48
C GLY A 127 -9.28 1.46 -5.43
N PHE A 128 -9.45 2.35 -6.40
CA PHE A 128 -8.83 3.69 -6.45
C PHE A 128 -7.28 3.70 -6.29
N GLY A 129 -6.62 2.58 -6.60
CA GLY A 129 -5.18 2.38 -6.41
C GLY A 129 -4.82 1.62 -5.12
N GLY A 130 -5.73 1.61 -4.13
CA GLY A 130 -5.54 0.93 -2.85
C GLY A 130 -5.59 -0.59 -2.94
N LYS A 131 -6.02 -1.18 -4.07
CA LYS A 131 -6.08 -2.64 -4.28
C LYS A 131 -5.09 -3.14 -5.34
N VAL A 132 -4.01 -2.40 -5.61
CA VAL A 132 -2.93 -2.82 -6.51
C VAL A 132 -1.83 -3.57 -5.76
N SER A 133 -1.39 -3.06 -4.61
CA SER A 133 -0.35 -3.67 -3.77
C SER A 133 -0.76 -3.89 -2.30
N ARG A 134 -1.67 -3.07 -1.76
CA ARG A 134 -2.01 -3.11 -0.33
C ARG A 134 -2.90 -4.29 0.07
N GLN A 135 -3.47 -5.00 -0.90
CA GLN A 135 -4.28 -6.21 -0.68
C GLN A 135 -3.44 -7.47 -0.37
N ILE A 136 -2.12 -7.42 -0.57
CA ILE A 136 -1.23 -8.58 -0.41
C ILE A 136 -1.26 -9.17 1.00
N PRO A 137 -1.21 -8.38 2.09
CA PRO A 137 -1.26 -8.94 3.44
C PRO A 137 -2.55 -9.73 3.69
N SER A 138 -3.71 -9.21 3.27
CA SER A 138 -4.99 -9.91 3.37
C SER A 138 -4.98 -11.23 2.60
N ALA A 139 -4.39 -11.23 1.40
CA ALA A 139 -4.25 -12.42 0.57
C ALA A 139 -3.34 -13.47 1.22
N LEU A 140 -2.19 -13.05 1.77
CA LEU A 140 -1.24 -13.94 2.44
C LEU A 140 -1.81 -14.54 3.72
N VAL A 141 -2.44 -13.74 4.57
CA VAL A 141 -3.07 -14.23 5.81
C VAL A 141 -4.11 -15.30 5.49
N ALA A 142 -5.02 -15.04 4.56
CA ALA A 142 -6.03 -16.02 4.15
C ALA A 142 -5.36 -17.30 3.60
N SER A 143 -4.36 -17.15 2.74
CA SER A 143 -3.66 -18.27 2.10
C SER A 143 -2.91 -19.14 3.10
N ILE A 144 -2.11 -18.54 3.99
CA ILE A 144 -1.33 -19.24 5.01
C ILE A 144 -2.27 -19.97 5.99
N CYS A 145 -3.31 -19.29 6.46
CA CYS A 145 -4.28 -19.91 7.36
C CYS A 145 -5.03 -21.06 6.67
N ALA A 146 -5.43 -20.91 5.41
CA ALA A 146 -6.10 -21.96 4.66
C ALA A 146 -5.21 -23.19 4.48
N THR A 147 -3.94 -22.99 4.07
CA THR A 147 -2.97 -24.09 3.92
C THR A 147 -2.67 -24.78 5.26
N LYS A 148 -2.48 -24.01 6.34
CA LYS A 148 -2.17 -24.57 7.67
C LYS A 148 -3.34 -25.34 8.26
N LEU A 149 -4.56 -24.84 8.11
CA LEU A 149 -5.77 -25.45 8.66
C LEU A 149 -6.37 -26.52 7.74
N LYS A 150 -5.90 -26.62 6.49
CA LYS A 150 -6.46 -27.45 5.42
C LYS A 150 -7.96 -27.24 5.23
N ARG A 151 -8.41 -25.99 5.37
CA ARG A 151 -9.82 -25.60 5.30
C ARG A 151 -9.97 -24.25 4.60
N PRO A 152 -11.10 -23.99 3.94
CA PRO A 152 -11.38 -22.66 3.39
C PRO A 152 -11.35 -21.59 4.48
N VAL A 153 -10.61 -20.51 4.24
CA VAL A 153 -10.49 -19.37 5.15
C VAL A 153 -10.89 -18.09 4.43
N ARG A 154 -11.79 -17.33 5.06
CA ARG A 154 -12.18 -15.99 4.63
C ARG A 154 -11.62 -14.95 5.59
N PHE A 155 -10.91 -13.98 5.04
CA PHE A 155 -10.38 -12.83 5.74
C PHE A 155 -11.00 -11.55 5.16
N VAL A 156 -11.64 -10.76 6.01
CA VAL A 156 -12.21 -9.46 5.66
C VAL A 156 -11.77 -8.48 6.72
N MET A 157 -11.20 -7.36 6.30
CA MET A 157 -10.79 -6.31 7.24
C MET A 157 -11.98 -5.45 7.65
N ASP A 158 -12.03 -5.15 8.95
CA ASP A 158 -12.91 -4.10 9.46
C ASP A 158 -12.46 -2.73 8.95
N ARG A 159 -13.38 -1.77 8.87
CA ARG A 159 -13.13 -0.47 8.27
C ARG A 159 -11.99 0.30 8.94
N GLU A 160 -11.98 0.29 10.26
CA GLU A 160 -10.98 1.00 11.06
C GLU A 160 -9.57 0.44 10.80
N THR A 161 -9.44 -0.88 10.82
CA THR A 161 -8.20 -1.60 10.52
C THR A 161 -7.74 -1.34 9.08
N ASP A 162 -8.67 -1.36 8.13
CA ASP A 162 -8.38 -1.10 6.72
C ASP A 162 -7.83 0.32 6.49
N MET A 163 -8.41 1.32 7.17
CA MET A 163 -7.94 2.71 7.11
C MET A 163 -6.59 2.89 7.80
N ALA A 164 -6.35 2.23 8.93
CA ALA A 164 -5.10 2.32 9.68
C ALA A 164 -3.91 1.71 8.92
N ILE A 165 -4.11 0.58 8.23
CA ILE A 165 -3.02 -0.21 7.64
C ILE A 165 -2.73 0.18 6.19
N ASN A 166 -3.75 0.42 5.36
CA ASN A 166 -3.55 0.55 3.91
C ASN A 166 -3.08 1.93 3.45
N GLY A 167 -3.20 2.94 4.33
CA GLY A 167 -2.89 4.32 4.02
C GLY A 167 -3.72 4.89 2.86
N GLY A 168 -3.15 5.86 2.16
CA GLY A 168 -3.87 6.63 1.16
C GLY A 168 -2.98 7.42 0.22
N ARG A 169 -3.57 8.41 -0.44
CA ARG A 169 -2.85 9.43 -1.19
C ARG A 169 -1.94 10.19 -0.23
N GLN A 170 -0.69 10.37 -0.65
CA GLN A 170 0.30 11.14 0.09
C GLN A 170 -0.09 12.62 0.15
N GLY A 171 0.19 13.26 1.28
CA GLY A 171 0.17 14.71 1.38
C GLY A 171 1.31 15.31 0.56
N MET A 172 1.15 16.55 0.12
CA MET A 172 2.16 17.24 -0.69
C MET A 172 2.33 18.67 -0.19
N LYS A 173 3.58 19.12 -0.15
CA LYS A 173 3.95 20.51 0.13
C LYS A 173 4.74 21.04 -1.06
N SER A 174 4.26 22.12 -1.66
CA SER A 174 4.96 22.86 -2.70
C SER A 174 5.45 24.19 -2.12
N LYS A 175 6.70 24.55 -2.39
CA LYS A 175 7.31 25.83 -2.03
C LYS A 175 7.71 26.57 -3.30
#